data_AF-A0A972LXK8-F1
#
_entry.id   AF-A0A972LXK8-F1
#
_cell.length_a   1.000
_cell.length_b   1.000
_cell.length_c   1.000
_cell.angle_alpha   90.00
_cell.angle_beta   90.00
_cell.angle_gamma   90.00
#
_symmetry.space_group_name_H-M   'P 1'
#
loop_
_entity.id
_entity.type
_entity.pdbx_description
1 polymer ?
#
loop_
_entity_poly.entity_id
_entity_poly.type
_entity_poly.pdbx_seq_one_letter_code
_entity_poly.pdbx_strand_id
1 'polypeptide(L)'
;MKNRIRTKDSVLLRVFVEKPIVYSGCGRVPYRKTDDYQFFPSKQALETLKTYLPALKEELGDRLRIEVVDPRNILFFFDVLKYGVKGTNSLWIIKDKDGKVMKVYKDTPPIRDIKNILVRLLEENNGHAGLSAHQHAHNI
;
A
#
# COMPACT_ATOMS: atom_id res chain seq x y z
N MET A 1 2.07 21.37 -11.67
CA MET A 1 1.39 20.34 -10.86
C MET A 1 1.26 19.08 -11.70
N LYS A 2 1.97 17.99 -11.35
CA LYS A 2 1.86 16.72 -12.10
C LYS A 2 0.54 16.05 -11.72
N ASN A 3 -0.47 16.15 -12.58
CA ASN A 3 -1.68 15.35 -12.52
C ASN A 3 -1.27 13.87 -12.56
N ARG A 4 -1.30 13.18 -11.41
CA ARG A 4 -1.23 11.72 -11.38
C ARG A 4 -2.51 11.20 -11.99
N ILE A 5 -2.41 10.80 -13.25
CA ILE A 5 -3.44 10.07 -13.97
C ILE A 5 -3.89 8.92 -13.06
N ARG A 6 -5.17 8.92 -12.72
CA ARG A 6 -5.84 7.80 -12.06
C ARG A 6 -5.85 6.68 -13.09
N THR A 7 -4.84 5.81 -13.11
CA THR A 7 -4.83 4.65 -14.01
C THR A 7 -6.00 3.78 -13.61
N LYS A 8 -7.02 3.74 -14.48
CA LYS A 8 -8.37 3.20 -14.23
C LYS A 8 -8.37 1.71 -13.86
N ASP A 9 -7.26 1.01 -14.11
CA ASP A 9 -7.09 -0.42 -13.85
C ASP A 9 -5.98 -0.75 -12.84
N SER A 10 -5.57 0.22 -12.01
CA SER A 10 -4.53 -0.02 -11.01
C SER A 10 -5.07 -0.61 -9.71
N VAL A 11 -4.43 -1.68 -9.23
CA VAL A 11 -4.64 -2.25 -7.89
C VAL A 11 -3.90 -1.38 -6.87
N LEU A 12 -4.51 -1.18 -5.69
CA LEU A 12 -3.93 -0.34 -4.64
C LEU A 12 -3.44 -1.20 -3.46
N LEU A 13 -2.14 -1.10 -3.19
CA LEU A 13 -1.52 -1.54 -1.95
C LEU A 13 -1.35 -0.34 -1.01
N ARG A 14 -2.16 -0.27 0.05
CA ARG A 14 -2.03 0.74 1.11
C ARG A 14 -1.40 0.11 2.33
N VAL A 15 -0.31 0.70 2.81
CA VAL A 15 0.38 0.28 4.02
C VAL A 15 0.31 1.38 5.05
N PHE A 16 -0.24 1.07 6.21
CA PHE A 16 -0.12 1.90 7.40
C PHE A 16 1.11 1.50 8.17
N VAL A 17 1.98 2.47 8.41
CA VAL A 17 3.19 2.31 9.20
C VAL A 17 3.48 3.66 9.84
N GLU A 18 3.76 3.64 11.15
CA GLU A 18 4.14 4.87 11.83
C GLU A 18 5.44 5.42 11.22
N LYS A 19 5.39 6.64 10.69
CA LYS A 19 6.60 7.32 10.20
C LYS A 19 7.34 7.89 11.41
N PRO A 20 8.67 8.01 11.40
CA PRO A 20 9.34 8.75 12.45
C PRO A 20 8.85 10.21 12.41
N ILE A 21 8.10 10.66 13.43
CA ILE A 21 7.96 12.10 13.69
C ILE A 21 9.25 12.51 14.38
N VAL A 22 10.08 13.25 13.65
CA VAL A 22 11.17 14.00 14.28
C VAL A 22 10.54 15.30 14.79
N TYR A 23 10.15 15.34 16.07
CA TYR A 23 10.03 16.63 16.73
C TYR A 23 11.45 17.13 16.95
N SER A 24 11.85 18.13 16.20
CA SER A 24 12.95 18.97 16.62
C SER A 24 12.50 20.41 16.66
N GLY A 25 12.46 20.95 17.88
CA GLY A 25 12.86 22.35 18.04
C GLY A 25 14.23 22.52 17.39
N CYS A 26 14.28 23.36 16.35
CA CYS A 26 15.46 23.96 15.71
C CYS A 26 16.78 23.13 15.55
N GLY A 27 16.76 21.80 15.53
CA GLY A 27 17.96 20.97 15.43
C GLY A 27 17.77 19.73 14.56
N ARG A 28 18.69 19.42 13.65
CA ARG A 28 18.66 18.15 12.90
C ARG A 28 19.25 17.04 13.78
N VAL A 29 18.43 16.09 14.22
CA VAL A 29 18.94 14.88 14.89
C VAL A 29 19.32 13.85 13.83
N PRO A 30 20.57 13.33 13.83
CA PRO A 30 21.02 12.34 12.86
C PRO A 30 20.32 10.98 13.07
N TYR A 31 19.97 10.32 11.96
CA TYR A 31 19.26 9.03 11.84
C TYR A 31 19.90 7.84 12.59
N ARG A 32 21.11 8.02 13.14
CA ARG A 32 21.97 6.96 13.68
C ARG A 32 21.66 6.57 15.14
N LYS A 33 20.75 7.29 15.83
CA LYS A 33 20.27 6.96 17.18
C LYS A 33 18.80 6.54 17.16
N THR A 34 18.50 5.42 16.51
CA THR A 34 17.13 4.87 16.38
C THR A 34 16.79 3.84 17.46
N ASP A 35 17.70 3.59 18.42
CA ASP A 35 17.50 2.62 19.50
C ASP A 35 16.63 3.14 20.65
N ASP A 36 16.37 4.45 20.72
CA ASP A 36 15.67 5.10 21.86
C ASP A 36 14.14 5.22 21.70
N TYR A 37 13.54 4.59 20.69
CA TYR A 37 12.13 4.82 20.37
C TYR A 37 11.32 3.53 20.50
N GLN A 38 10.62 3.42 21.64
CA GLN A 38 9.76 2.29 21.99
C GLN A 38 8.50 2.14 21.13
N PHE A 39 8.15 3.14 20.32
CA PHE A 39 6.89 3.21 19.55
C PHE A 39 7.04 2.94 18.05
N PHE A 40 8.23 2.53 17.61
CA PHE A 40 8.44 2.28 16.19
C PHE A 40 7.80 0.97 15.70
N PRO A 41 7.41 0.91 14.41
CA PRO A 41 7.34 -0.37 13.73
C PRO A 41 8.68 -1.07 13.93
N SER A 42 8.67 -2.38 14.17
CA SER A 42 9.92 -3.13 14.34
C SER A 42 10.88 -2.75 13.20
N LYS A 43 12.17 -2.53 13.47
CA LYS A 43 13.17 -2.20 12.43
C LYS A 43 13.03 -3.11 11.20
N GLN A 44 12.67 -4.38 11.45
CA GLN A 44 12.33 -5.38 10.46
C GLN A 44 11.19 -4.97 9.51
N ALA A 45 10.09 -4.38 9.99
CA ALA A 45 8.99 -3.91 9.15
C ALA A 45 9.42 -2.76 8.23
N LEU A 46 10.25 -1.82 8.72
CA LEU A 46 10.78 -0.73 7.92
C LEU A 46 11.76 -1.23 6.84
N GLU A 47 12.67 -2.13 7.19
CA GLU A 47 13.59 -2.73 6.21
C GLU A 47 12.83 -3.55 5.15
N THR A 48 11.82 -4.31 5.58
CA THR A 48 10.89 -5.00 4.66
C THR A 48 10.28 -4.00 3.67
N LEU A 49 9.71 -2.90 4.16
CA LEU A 49 9.09 -1.90 3.28
C LEU A 49 10.08 -1.30 2.26
N LYS A 50 11.30 -0.97 2.70
CA LYS A 50 12.33 -0.37 1.85
C LYS A 50 12.81 -1.32 0.75
N THR A 51 12.89 -2.61 1.02
CA THR A 51 13.34 -3.59 0.03
C THR A 51 12.22 -3.97 -0.94
N TYR A 52 11.02 -4.24 -0.43
CA TYR A 52 10.01 -4.92 -1.23
C TYR A 52 9.06 -3.98 -1.97
N LEU A 53 8.76 -2.80 -1.45
CA LEU A 53 7.88 -1.87 -2.17
C LEU A 53 8.51 -1.38 -3.50
N PRO A 54 9.81 -1.07 -3.58
CA PRO A 54 10.45 -0.75 -4.86
C PRO A 54 10.43 -1.93 -5.83
N ALA A 55 10.75 -3.14 -5.37
CA ALA A 55 10.73 -4.34 -6.21
C ALA A 55 9.33 -4.62 -6.78
N LEU A 56 8.28 -4.51 -5.96
CA LEU A 56 6.90 -4.66 -6.42
C LEU A 56 6.51 -3.56 -7.41
N LYS A 57 6.98 -2.33 -7.20
CA LYS A 57 6.68 -1.21 -8.09
C LYS A 57 7.41 -1.33 -9.43
N GLU A 58 8.64 -1.83 -9.42
CA GLU A 58 9.44 -2.11 -10.61
C GLU A 58 8.81 -3.24 -11.44
N GLU A 59 8.40 -4.33 -10.81
CA GLU A 59 7.82 -5.49 -11.48
C GLU A 59 6.39 -5.22 -12.02
N LEU A 60 5.53 -4.58 -11.21
CA LEU A 60 4.12 -4.41 -11.56
C LEU A 60 3.82 -3.08 -12.25
N GLY A 61 4.78 -2.15 -12.24
CA GLY A 61 4.72 -0.88 -12.96
C GLY A 61 3.51 -0.03 -12.57
N ASP A 62 2.87 0.60 -13.54
CA ASP A 62 1.73 1.51 -13.34
C ASP A 62 0.40 0.83 -13.02
N ARG A 63 0.38 -0.51 -13.09
CA ARG A 63 -0.74 -1.33 -12.67
C ARG A 63 -0.83 -1.47 -11.15
N LEU A 64 0.25 -1.15 -10.43
CA LEU A 64 0.28 -1.11 -8.97
C LEU A 64 0.42 0.34 -8.47
N ARG A 65 -0.52 0.74 -7.62
CA ARG A 65 -0.43 1.94 -6.79
C ARG A 65 -0.02 1.56 -5.38
N ILE A 66 1.02 2.19 -4.85
CA ILE A 66 1.48 1.99 -3.48
C ILE A 66 1.24 3.29 -2.69
N GLU A 67 0.61 3.16 -1.53
CA GLU A 67 0.41 4.25 -0.57
C GLU A 67 1.00 3.88 0.78
N VAL A 68 1.92 4.69 1.30
CA VAL A 68 2.48 4.53 2.64
C VAL A 68 1.95 5.65 3.54
N VAL A 69 1.09 5.26 4.48
CA VAL A 69 0.27 6.15 5.30
C VAL A 69 0.74 6.07 6.76
N ASP A 70 0.90 7.22 7.41
CA ASP A 70 1.09 7.25 8.87
C ASP A 70 -0.28 7.07 9.54
N PRO A 71 -0.48 6.09 10.44
CA PRO A 71 -1.75 5.87 11.12
C PRO A 71 -2.19 7.06 11.99
N ARG A 72 -1.29 7.97 12.37
CA ARG A 72 -1.64 9.22 13.08
C ARG A 72 -2.19 10.30 12.15
N ASN A 73 -2.19 10.06 10.83
CA ASN A 73 -2.80 10.99 9.89
C ASN A 73 -4.32 10.95 10.01
N ILE A 74 -4.91 12.07 10.46
CA ILE A 74 -6.34 12.21 10.72
C ILE A 74 -7.22 11.94 9.48
N LEU A 75 -6.69 12.12 8.27
CA LEU A 75 -7.42 11.80 7.03
C LEU A 75 -7.78 10.31 6.92
N PHE A 76 -7.07 9.45 7.65
CA PHE A 76 -7.29 8.01 7.65
C PHE A 76 -7.77 7.48 9.01
N PHE A 77 -8.26 8.38 9.88
CA PHE A 77 -8.74 8.02 11.22
C PHE A 77 -9.83 6.92 11.17
N PHE A 78 -10.77 7.01 10.24
CA PHE A 78 -11.80 5.97 10.05
C PHE A 78 -11.23 4.62 9.62
N ASP A 79 -10.23 4.60 8.74
CA ASP A 79 -9.56 3.35 8.34
C ASP A 79 -8.82 2.75 9.55
N VAL A 80 -8.13 3.59 10.34
CA VAL A 80 -7.40 3.18 11.55
C VAL A 80 -8.33 2.58 12.60
N LEU A 81 -9.48 3.22 12.85
CA LEU A 81 -10.51 2.69 13.74
C LEU A 81 -11.13 1.40 13.21
N LYS A 82 -11.53 1.38 11.93
CA LYS A 82 -12.21 0.25 11.30
C LYS A 82 -11.36 -1.02 11.31
N TYR A 83 -10.06 -0.90 11.08
CA TYR A 83 -9.15 -2.05 11.01
C TYR A 83 -8.35 -2.26 12.31
N GLY A 84 -8.49 -1.37 13.29
CA GLY A 84 -7.89 -1.49 14.62
C GLY A 84 -6.36 -1.45 14.60
N VAL A 85 -5.78 -0.45 13.93
CA VAL A 85 -4.32 -0.29 13.89
C VAL A 85 -3.81 0.09 15.28
N LYS A 86 -2.97 -0.75 15.88
CA LYS A 86 -2.25 -0.46 17.12
C LYS A 86 -0.90 0.14 16.75
N GLY A 87 -0.46 1.19 17.47
CA GLY A 87 0.60 2.12 17.03
C GLY A 87 1.92 1.50 16.55
N THR A 88 2.29 0.33 17.05
CA THR A 88 3.55 -0.35 16.67
C THR A 88 3.43 -1.29 15.48
N ASN A 89 2.22 -1.65 15.06
CA ASN A 89 2.00 -2.71 14.08
C ASN A 89 1.74 -2.11 12.70
N SER A 90 2.35 -2.70 11.68
CA SER A 90 2.01 -2.34 10.29
C SER A 90 0.63 -2.90 9.93
N LEU A 91 -0.12 -2.19 9.08
CA LEU A 91 -1.37 -2.70 8.51
C LEU A 91 -1.27 -2.62 6.99
N TRP A 92 -1.52 -3.73 6.31
CA TRP A 92 -1.46 -3.79 4.85
C TRP A 92 -2.86 -4.05 4.30
N ILE A 93 -3.33 -3.17 3.45
CA ILE A 93 -4.64 -3.25 2.80
C ILE A 93 -4.43 -3.35 1.30
N ILE A 94 -4.97 -4.42 0.70
CA ILE A 94 -5.03 -4.59 -0.75
C ILE A 94 -6.44 -4.24 -1.19
N LYS A 95 -6.54 -3.30 -2.13
CA LYS A 95 -7.79 -2.90 -2.77
C LYS A 95 -7.72 -3.16 -4.26
N ASP A 96 -8.82 -3.61 -4.85
CA ASP A 96 -8.94 -3.73 -6.30
C ASP A 96 -9.01 -2.34 -6.97
N LYS A 97 -9.20 -2.33 -8.30
CA LYS A 97 -9.30 -1.10 -9.10
C LYS A 97 -10.53 -0.25 -8.76
N ASP A 98 -11.60 -0.89 -8.29
CA ASP A 98 -12.85 -0.23 -7.89
C ASP A 98 -12.77 0.29 -6.44
N GLY A 99 -11.65 0.04 -5.75
CA GLY A 99 -11.40 0.48 -4.38
C GLY A 99 -12.01 -0.44 -3.32
N LYS A 100 -12.56 -1.60 -3.70
CA LYS A 100 -13.05 -2.61 -2.78
C LYS A 100 -11.87 -3.28 -2.07
N VAL A 101 -12.00 -3.44 -0.75
CA VAL A 101 -10.97 -4.11 0.05
C VAL A 101 -11.02 -5.61 -0.20
N MET A 102 -9.92 -6.15 -0.71
CA MET A 102 -9.77 -7.57 -1.03
C MET A 102 -9.09 -8.33 0.10
N LYS A 103 -8.10 -7.70 0.74
CA LYS A 103 -7.37 -8.32 1.86
C LYS A 103 -6.85 -7.27 2.82
N VAL A 104 -6.82 -7.64 4.10
CA VAL A 104 -6.20 -6.88 5.18
C VAL A 104 -5.26 -7.81 5.93
N TYR A 105 -4.02 -7.37 6.15
CA TYR A 105 -3.05 -8.02 7.02
C TYR A 105 -2.77 -7.11 8.20
N LYS A 106 -2.94 -7.66 9.39
CA LYS A 106 -2.40 -7.09 10.62
C LYS A 106 -0.97 -7.60 10.72
N ASP A 107 -0.03 -6.69 10.94
CA ASP A 107 1.42 -6.90 10.87
C ASP A 107 1.94 -7.14 9.45
N THR A 108 3.26 -7.28 9.36
CA THR A 108 4.00 -7.41 8.11
C THR A 108 3.81 -8.82 7.54
N PRO A 109 3.05 -9.01 6.44
CA PRO A 109 2.82 -10.32 5.88
C PRO A 109 4.03 -10.79 5.04
N PRO A 110 4.11 -12.09 4.73
CA PRO A 110 5.06 -12.59 3.74
C PRO A 110 4.86 -11.90 2.38
N ILE A 111 5.96 -11.46 1.76
CA ILE A 111 5.91 -10.77 0.46
C ILE A 111 5.34 -11.65 -0.64
N ARG A 112 5.58 -12.97 -0.56
CA ARG A 112 5.00 -13.94 -1.48
C ARG A 112 3.48 -13.85 -1.49
N ASP A 113 2.85 -13.68 -0.33
CA ASP A 113 1.40 -13.61 -0.20
C ASP A 113 0.86 -12.31 -0.80
N ILE A 114 1.53 -11.18 -0.51
CA ILE A 114 1.20 -9.89 -1.14
C ILE A 114 1.28 -10.02 -2.66
N LYS A 115 2.41 -10.54 -3.17
CA LYS A 115 2.67 -10.66 -4.60
C LYS A 115 1.62 -11.53 -5.29
N ASN A 116 1.31 -12.70 -4.73
CA ASN A 116 0.34 -13.62 -5.31
C ASN A 116 -1.05 -12.98 -5.45
N ILE A 117 -1.50 -12.24 -4.43
CA ILE A 117 -2.78 -11.53 -4.50
C ILE A 117 -2.75 -10.40 -5.53
N LEU A 118 -1.68 -9.60 -5.56
CA LEU A 118 -1.55 -8.51 -6.52
C LEU A 118 -1.56 -9.02 -7.96
N VAL A 119 -0.78 -10.07 -8.26
CA VAL A 119 -0.73 -10.68 -9.59
C VAL A 119 -2.10 -11.22 -9.98
N ARG A 120 -2.75 -11.99 -9.10
CA ARG A 120 -4.08 -12.52 -9.33
C ARG A 120 -5.10 -11.41 -9.65
N LEU A 121 -5.14 -10.34 -8.86
CA LEU A 121 -6.07 -9.22 -9.10
C LEU A 121 -5.79 -8.51 -10.42
N LEU A 122 -4.52 -8.40 -10.81
CA LEU A 122 -4.13 -7.82 -12.09
C LEU A 122 -4.54 -8.70 -13.27
N GLU A 123 -4.42 -10.02 -13.16
CA GLU A 123 -4.89 -10.98 -14.16
C GLU A 123 -6.41 -10.96 -14.31
N GLU A 124 -7.15 -11.00 -13.19
CA GLU A 124 -8.63 -10.89 -13.18
C GLU A 124 -9.10 -9.58 -13.86
N ASN A 125 -8.38 -8.47 -13.62
CA ASN A 125 -8.70 -7.18 -14.25
C ASN A 125 -8.45 -7.15 -15.76
N ASN A 126 -7.46 -7.90 -16.27
CA ASN A 126 -7.16 -7.98 -17.69
C ASN A 126 -8.12 -8.92 -18.43
N GLY A 127 -8.59 -10.00 -17.79
CA GLY A 127 -9.56 -10.94 -18.37
C GLY A 127 -10.92 -10.30 -18.66
N HIS A 128 -11.36 -9.34 -17.83
CA HIS A 128 -12.62 -8.62 -18.04
C HIS A 128 -12.58 -7.57 -19.16
N ALA A 129 -11.39 -7.10 -19.58
CA ALA A 129 -11.27 -6.16 -20.69
C ALA A 129 -11.54 -6.83 -22.06
N GLY A 130 -11.33 -8.14 -22.17
CA GLY A 130 -11.58 -8.91 -23.40
C GLY A 130 -13.05 -9.24 -23.68
N LEU A 131 -13.91 -9.23 -22.66
CA LEU A 131 -15.34 -9.58 -22.80
C LEU A 131 -16.22 -8.37 -23.20
N SER A 132 -15.76 -7.14 -22.96
CA SER A 132 -16.50 -5.92 -23.34
C SER A 132 -16.32 -5.57 -24.83
N ALA A 133 -15.20 -5.95 -25.45
CA ALA A 133 -14.93 -5.66 -26.87
C ALA A 133 -15.77 -6.52 -27.83
N HIS A 134 -16.29 -7.67 -27.39
CA HIS A 134 -17.04 -8.59 -28.26
C HIS A 134 -18.55 -8.32 -28.33
N GLN A 135 -19.09 -7.41 -27.49
CA GLN A 135 -20.53 -7.09 -27.45
C GLN A 135 -20.94 -5.93 -28.36
N HIS A 136 -20.02 -5.32 -29.12
CA HIS A 136 -20.35 -4.29 -30.12
C HIS A 136 -20.27 -4.77 -31.57
N ALA A 137 -19.86 -6.01 -31.82
CA ALA A 137 -19.70 -6.54 -33.19
C ALA A 137 -20.90 -7.33 -33.72
N HIS A 138 -22.02 -7.37 -33.00
CA HIS A 138 -23.19 -8.20 -33.36
C HIS A 138 -24.51 -7.43 -33.46
N ASN A 139 -24.45 -6.11 -33.68
CA ASN A 139 -25.64 -5.27 -33.82
C ASN A 139 -25.51 -4.25 -34.97
N ILE A 140 -25.00 -4.69 -36.13
CA ILE A 140 -25.12 -3.99 -37.42
C ILE A 140 -25.63 -4.99 -38.45
#